data_AF-A0A3D5P1W8-F1
#
_entry.id   AF-A0A3D5P1W8-F1
#
_cell.length_a   1.000
_cell.length_b   1.000
_cell.length_c   1.000
_cell.angle_alpha   90.00
_cell.angle_beta   90.00
_cell.angle_gamma   90.00
#
_symmetry.space_group_name_H-M   'P 1'
#
loop_
_entity.id
_entity.type
_entity.pdbx_description
1 polymer ?
#
loop_
_entity_poly.entity_id
_entity_poly.type
_entity_poly.pdbx_seq_one_letter_code
_entity_poly.pdbx_strand_id
1 'polypeptide(L)'
;MYEYLIGTLVQKRPDLAVVDIQGVGYKLRITTHTYDTLPNINTTTKLFTYLNVREDALELFGFSTEAERTFFNTLLLVSKIGPKAAANILSG
;
A
#
# COMPACT_ATOMS: atom_id res chain seq x y z
N MET A 1 -0.48 -5.18 12.47
CA MET A 1 -0.99 -6.54 12.29
C MET A 1 -0.43 -7.18 11.02
N TYR A 2 -0.53 -6.55 9.86
CA TYR A 2 0.20 -6.96 8.66
C TYR A 2 1.38 -6.02 8.42
N GLU A 3 2.58 -6.59 8.37
CA GLU A 3 3.83 -5.83 8.15
C GLU A 3 4.18 -5.76 6.66
N TYR A 4 3.97 -6.87 5.97
CA TYR A 4 4.12 -6.97 4.53
C TYR A 4 3.25 -8.12 4.01
N LEU A 5 3.02 -8.13 2.70
CA LEU A 5 2.38 -9.21 1.96
C LEU A 5 3.31 -9.66 0.83
N ILE A 6 3.40 -10.97 0.60
CA ILE A 6 4.14 -11.57 -0.52
C ILE A 6 3.18 -12.46 -1.30
N GLY A 7 3.08 -12.22 -2.60
CA GLY A 7 2.21 -12.99 -3.47
C GLY A 7 2.28 -12.52 -4.92
N THR A 8 1.36 -12.98 -5.75
CA THR A 8 1.32 -12.65 -7.17
C THR A 8 0.58 -11.33 -7.38
N LEU A 9 1.21 -10.37 -8.07
CA LEU A 9 0.53 -9.14 -8.45
C LEU A 9 -0.50 -9.43 -9.55
N VAL A 10 -1.79 -9.37 -9.24
CA VAL A 10 -2.86 -9.68 -10.19
C VAL A 10 -3.52 -8.43 -10.79
N GLN A 11 -3.37 -7.29 -10.13
CA GLN A 11 -3.86 -6.01 -10.63
C GLN A 11 -2.97 -4.86 -10.12
N LYS A 12 -2.68 -3.88 -10.98
CA LYS A 12 -2.11 -2.59 -10.56
C LYS A 12 -2.78 -1.42 -11.29
N ARG A 13 -3.07 -0.35 -10.56
CA ARG A 13 -3.51 0.97 -11.01
C ARG A 13 -2.74 2.03 -10.22
N PRO A 14 -2.64 3.29 -10.66
CA PRO A 14 -1.92 4.32 -9.91
C PRO A 14 -2.36 4.47 -8.44
N ASP A 15 -3.61 4.12 -8.13
CA ASP A 15 -4.21 4.24 -6.79
C ASP A 15 -4.32 2.92 -6.01
N LEU A 16 -4.09 1.76 -6.65
CA LEU A 16 -4.21 0.45 -5.98
C LEU A 16 -3.37 -0.67 -6.59
N ALA A 17 -3.08 -1.67 -5.76
CA ALA A 17 -2.62 -2.99 -6.19
C ALA A 17 -3.48 -4.10 -5.56
N VAL A 18 -3.60 -5.22 -6.27
CA VAL A 18 -4.14 -6.46 -5.72
C VAL A 18 -3.07 -7.53 -5.77
N VAL A 19 -2.79 -8.13 -4.61
CA VAL A 19 -1.86 -9.26 -4.46
C VAL A 19 -2.66 -10.50 -4.13
N ASP A 20 -2.55 -11.53 -4.96
CA ASP A 20 -3.08 -12.86 -4.68
C ASP A 20 -2.10 -13.63 -3.80
N ILE A 21 -2.59 -14.11 -2.66
CA ILE A 21 -1.86 -15.01 -1.77
C ILE A 21 -2.70 -16.25 -1.58
N GLN A 22 -2.32 -17.33 -2.25
CA GLN A 22 -2.98 -18.64 -2.17
C GLN A 22 -4.50 -18.57 -2.47
N GLY A 23 -4.90 -17.77 -3.47
CA GLY A 23 -6.29 -17.62 -3.89
C GLY A 23 -7.09 -16.56 -3.14
N VAL A 24 -6.45 -15.80 -2.24
CA VAL A 24 -7.05 -14.64 -1.57
C VAL A 24 -6.46 -13.35 -2.12
N GLY A 25 -7.29 -12.53 -2.75
CA GLY A 25 -6.92 -11.23 -3.29
C GLY A 25 -6.92 -10.13 -2.24
N TYR A 26 -5.74 -9.66 -1.83
CA TYR A 26 -5.58 -8.53 -0.94
C TYR A 26 -5.53 -7.24 -1.74
N LYS A 27 -6.52 -6.36 -1.53
CA LYS A 27 -6.55 -5.03 -2.13
C LYS A 27 -5.82 -4.03 -1.24
N LEU A 28 -4.81 -3.38 -1.80
CA LEU A 28 -4.04 -2.32 -1.14
C LEU A 28 -4.20 -1.02 -1.91
N ARG A 29 -4.43 0.09 -1.21
CA ARG A 29 -4.16 1.43 -1.76
C ARG A 29 -2.66 1.61 -1.86
N ILE A 30 -2.19 2.19 -2.95
CA ILE A 30 -0.77 2.47 -3.16
C ILE A 30 -0.58 3.92 -3.56
N THR A 31 0.66 4.37 -3.56
CA THR A 31 1.09 5.66 -4.10
C THR A 31 1.43 5.51 -5.58
N THR A 32 1.51 6.63 -6.32
CA THR A 32 2.04 6.62 -7.70
C THR A 32 3.47 6.08 -7.73
N HIS A 33 4.29 6.42 -6.73
CA HIS A 33 5.67 5.92 -6.61
C HIS A 33 5.71 4.38 -6.48
N THR A 34 4.85 3.80 -5.65
CA THR A 34 4.72 2.34 -5.53
C THR A 34 4.24 1.75 -6.86
N TYR A 35 3.28 2.38 -7.56
CA TYR A 35 2.80 1.91 -8.85
C TYR A 35 3.92 1.80 -9.90
N ASP A 36 4.77 2.82 -9.99
CA ASP A 36 5.87 2.89 -10.96
C ASP A 36 6.97 1.84 -10.68
N THR A 37 7.14 1.46 -9.42
CA THR A 37 8.15 0.48 -8.99
C THR A 37 7.63 -0.96 -8.96
N LEU A 38 6.31 -1.17 -9.04
CA LEU A 38 5.72 -2.49 -9.07
C LEU A 38 6.06 -3.25 -10.36
N PRO A 39 6.32 -4.57 -10.29
CA PRO A 39 6.60 -5.38 -11.46
C PRO A 39 5.38 -5.50 -12.40
N ASN A 40 5.54 -6.28 -13.47
CA ASN A 40 4.44 -6.63 -14.35
C ASN A 40 3.43 -7.53 -13.61
N ILE A 41 2.17 -7.47 -14.06
CA ILE A 41 1.12 -8.38 -13.59
C ILE A 41 1.56 -9.84 -13.80
N ASN A 42 1.11 -10.74 -12.94
CA ASN A 42 1.51 -12.16 -12.86
C ASN A 42 2.96 -12.39 -12.40
N THR A 43 3.56 -11.40 -11.74
CA THR A 43 4.89 -11.54 -11.11
C THR A 43 4.74 -11.53 -9.58
N THR A 44 5.56 -12.32 -8.89
CA THR A 44 5.65 -12.26 -7.43
C THR A 44 6.16 -10.89 -6.98
N THR A 45 5.50 -10.30 -6.00
CA THR A 45 5.88 -9.02 -5.40
C THR A 45 5.77 -9.07 -3.87
N LYS A 46 6.54 -8.20 -3.21
CA LYS A 46 6.44 -7.93 -1.78
C LYS A 46 6.00 -6.47 -1.61
N LEU A 47 4.92 -6.25 -0.87
CA LEU A 47 4.48 -4.91 -0.48
C LEU A 47 4.51 -4.78 1.03
N PHE A 48 5.16 -3.73 1.53
CA PHE A 48 5.08 -3.35 2.94
C PHE A 48 3.73 -2.70 3.21
N THR A 49 3.15 -2.95 4.37
CA THR A 49 1.75 -2.59 4.62
C THR A 49 1.54 -1.71 5.83
N TYR A 50 0.53 -0.85 5.75
CA TYR A 50 -0.09 -0.17 6.87
C TYR A 50 -1.59 -0.46 6.85
N LEU A 51 -2.11 -1.02 7.95
CA LEU A 51 -3.54 -1.28 8.10
C LEU A 51 -4.20 -0.11 8.83
N ASN A 52 -5.02 0.65 8.10
CA ASN A 52 -5.87 1.68 8.67
C ASN A 52 -7.18 1.05 9.15
N VAL A 53 -7.45 1.15 10.45
CA VAL A 53 -8.67 0.64 11.09
C VAL A 53 -9.54 1.82 11.51
N ARG A 54 -10.76 1.87 10.99
CA ARG A 54 -11.83 2.79 11.42
C ARG A 54 -13.02 1.95 11.86
N GLU A 55 -13.97 2.58 12.55
CA GLU A 55 -15.21 1.91 12.99
C GLU A 55 -16.01 1.32 11.82
N ASP A 56 -15.94 1.94 10.65
CA ASP A 56 -16.72 1.59 9.45
C ASP A 56 -15.91 0.88 8.36
N ALA A 57 -14.59 0.77 8.50
CA ALA A 57 -13.73 0.34 7.41
C ALA A 57 -12.36 -0.21 7.86
N LEU A 58 -11.91 -1.22 7.12
CA LEU A 58 -10.53 -1.71 7.12
C LEU A 58 -9.91 -1.39 5.77
N GLU A 59 -8.79 -0.67 5.77
CA GLU A 59 -8.12 -0.24 4.55
C GLU A 59 -6.63 -0.53 4.63
N LEU A 60 -6.10 -1.33 3.70
CA LEU A 60 -4.68 -1.60 3.58
C LEU A 60 -4.04 -0.56 2.66
N PHE A 61 -2.93 0.00 3.11
CA PHE A 61 -1.99 0.77 2.30
C PHE A 61 -0.76 -0.09 2.03
N GLY A 62 -0.23 -0.02 0.81
CA GLY A 62 0.89 -0.81 0.32
C GLY A 62 2.00 0.08 -0.22
N PHE A 63 3.24 -0.30 0.06
CA PHE A 63 4.46 0.43 -0.32
C PHE A 63 5.50 -0.53 -0.90
N SER A 64 6.23 -0.11 -1.93
CA SER A 64 7.24 -0.97 -2.57
C SER A 64 8.50 -1.11 -1.72
N THR A 65 8.76 -0.14 -0.83
CA THR A 65 9.90 -0.16 0.09
C THR A 65 9.51 0.14 1.53
N GLU A 66 10.35 -0.32 2.46
CA GLU A 66 10.18 -0.02 3.88
C GLU A 66 10.41 1.47 4.19
N ALA A 67 11.32 2.13 3.45
CA ALA A 67 11.60 3.55 3.58
C ALA A 67 10.37 4.40 3.24
N GLU A 68 9.67 4.06 2.16
CA GLU A 68 8.42 4.73 1.77
C GLU A 68 7.33 4.57 2.83
N ARG A 69 7.12 3.35 3.35
CA ARG A 69 6.18 3.12 4.44
C ARG A 69 6.58 3.88 5.71
N THR A 70 7.86 3.96 6.02
CA THR A 70 8.36 4.68 7.20
C THR A 70 8.05 6.17 7.05
N PHE A 71 8.29 6.74 5.88
CA PHE A 71 7.96 8.13 5.61
C PHE A 71 6.45 8.39 5.68
N PHE A 72 5.63 7.48 5.13
CA PHE A 72 4.17 7.51 5.31
C PHE A 72 3.78 7.56 6.79
N ASN A 73 4.34 6.67 7.61
CA ASN A 73 4.06 6.62 9.05
C ASN A 73 4.47 7.91 9.77
N THR A 74 5.60 8.52 9.37
CA THR A 74 6.01 9.84 9.90
C THR A 74 4.99 10.93 9.56
N LEU A 75 4.44 10.93 8.35
CA LEU A 75 3.41 11.89 7.94
C LEU A 75 2.15 11.77 8.81
N LEU A 76 1.77 10.55 9.24
CA LEU A 76 0.63 10.34 10.13
C LEU A 76 0.80 10.94 11.53
N LEU A 77 2.03 11.24 11.96
CA LEU A 77 2.30 11.89 13.24
C LEU A 77 1.99 13.40 13.20
N VAL A 78 1.87 13.98 12.02
CA VAL A 78 1.58 15.40 11.84
C VAL A 78 0.09 15.66 12.07
N SER A 79 -0.22 16.67 12.88
CA SER A 79 -1.61 17.05 13.17
C SER A 79 -2.38 17.30 11.88
N LYS A 80 -3.58 16.71 11.76
CA LYS A 80 -4.51 16.79 10.63
C LYS A 80 -4.07 16.06 9.35
N ILE A 81 -2.96 15.30 9.35
CA ILE A 81 -2.61 14.44 8.22
C ILE A 81 -3.13 13.02 8.46
N GLY A 82 -4.16 12.64 7.70
CA GLY A 82 -4.69 11.26 7.70
C GLY A 82 -4.08 10.38 6.59
N PRO A 83 -4.35 9.07 6.59
CA PRO A 83 -3.79 8.11 5.62
C PRO A 83 -3.95 8.48 4.15
N LYS A 84 -5.11 9.00 3.75
CA LYS A 84 -5.33 9.46 2.36
C LYS A 84 -4.47 10.68 2.01
N ALA A 85 -4.35 11.63 2.92
CA ALA A 85 -3.53 12.83 2.71
C ALA A 85 -2.05 12.46 2.64
N ALA A 86 -1.58 11.58 3.53
CA ALA A 86 -0.21 11.06 3.51
C ALA A 86 0.10 10.33 2.18
N ALA A 87 -0.80 9.47 1.68
CA ALA A 87 -0.61 8.79 0.40
C ALA A 87 -0.55 9.78 -0.78
N ASN A 88 -1.35 10.85 -0.76
CA ASN A 88 -1.31 11.88 -1.78
C ASN A 88 0.01 12.68 -1.77
N ILE A 89 0.56 12.97 -0.58
CA ILE A 89 1.87 13.64 -0.45
C ILE A 89 2.98 12.80 -1.08
N LEU A 90 2.93 11.47 -0.93
CA LEU A 90 3.89 10.54 -1.55
C LEU A 90 3.67 10.33 -3.06
N SER A 91 2.54 10.81 -3.58
CA SER A 91 2.12 10.61 -4.98
C SER A 91 2.29 11.87 -5.83
N GLY A 92 2.67 12.99 -5.20
CA GLY A 92 2.94 14.28 -5.86
C GLY A 92 4.42 14.54 -6.11
#